data_AF-A0A644W8Y5-F1
#
_entry.id   AF-A0A644W8Y5-F1
#
_cell.length_a   1.000
_cell.length_b   1.000
_cell.length_c   1.000
_cell.angle_alpha   90.00
_cell.angle_beta   90.00
_cell.angle_gamma   90.00
#
_symmetry.space_group_name_H-M   'P 1'
#
loop_
_entity.id
_entity.type
_entity.pdbx_description
1 polymer ?
#
loop_
_entity_poly.entity_id
_entity_poly.type
_entity_poly.pdbx_seq_one_letter_code
_entity_poly.pdbx_strand_id
1 'polypeptide(L)'
;MIFHNIKPERVAPYGYKWTDQGLVPDLYQSKVVTLIFSLAGAGVTSDEIYYLLRKYKVSKLTEERELDFEQLRREMLELIQAWRIESGARPIEMN
;
A
#
# COMPACT_ATOMS: atom_id res chain seq x y z
N MET A 1 16.74 -6.36 38.77
CA MET A 1 16.47 -6.36 37.32
C MET A 1 15.01 -6.75 37.14
N ILE A 2 14.13 -5.78 36.89
CA ILE A 2 12.70 -6.05 36.71
C ILE A 2 12.54 -6.52 35.27
N PHE A 3 12.33 -7.82 35.08
CA PHE A 3 11.88 -8.36 33.80
C PHE A 3 10.50 -7.76 33.53
N HIS A 4 10.44 -6.82 32.59
CA HIS A 4 9.16 -6.40 32.05
C HIS A 4 8.55 -7.65 31.42
N ASN A 5 7.41 -8.09 31.94
CA ASN A 5 6.55 -9.10 31.33
C ASN A 5 6.00 -8.50 30.03
N ILE A 6 6.84 -8.43 29.00
CA ILE A 6 6.41 -8.11 27.65
C ILE A 6 5.67 -9.37 27.20
N LYS A 7 4.34 -9.39 27.38
CA LYS A 7 3.50 -10.35 26.66
C LYS A 7 3.91 -10.21 25.19
N PRO A 8 4.26 -11.30 24.49
CA PRO A 8 4.50 -11.21 23.06
C PRO A 8 3.19 -10.71 22.45
N GLU A 9 3.17 -9.43 22.05
CA GLU A 9 2.06 -8.89 21.30
C GLU A 9 1.90 -9.81 20.10
N ARG A 10 0.72 -10.43 19.96
CA ARG A 10 0.43 -11.28 18.81
C ARG A 10 0.45 -10.38 17.59
N VAL A 11 1.56 -10.38 16.85
CA VAL A 11 1.66 -9.68 15.57
C VAL A 11 0.78 -10.44 14.58
N ALA A 12 -0.21 -9.77 14.00
CA ALA A 12 -0.98 -10.35 12.90
C ALA A 12 -0.07 -10.41 11.65
N PRO A 13 -0.11 -11.51 10.87
CA PRO A 13 0.47 -11.52 9.54
C PRO A 13 -0.08 -10.37 8.69
N TYR A 14 0.75 -9.82 7.81
CA TYR A 14 0.32 -8.75 6.90
C TYR A 14 -0.87 -9.20 6.04
N GLY A 15 -1.88 -8.35 5.90
CA GLY A 15 -3.17 -8.69 5.30
C GLY A 15 -4.21 -9.24 6.28
N TYR A 16 -3.88 -9.33 7.58
CA TYR A 16 -4.78 -9.83 8.62
C TYR A 16 -4.81 -8.91 9.84
N LYS A 17 -5.91 -8.98 10.59
CA LYS A 17 -6.07 -8.32 11.89
C LYS A 17 -6.59 -9.31 12.93
N TRP A 18 -6.11 -9.16 14.16
CA TRP A 18 -6.67 -9.90 15.30
C TRP A 18 -8.00 -9.30 15.72
N THR A 19 -9.00 -10.15 15.90
CA THR A 19 -10.31 -9.81 16.48
C THR A 19 -10.64 -10.79 17.61
N ASP A 20 -11.72 -10.52 18.34
CA ASP A 20 -12.21 -11.42 19.40
C ASP A 20 -12.62 -12.81 18.87
N GLN A 21 -12.88 -12.91 17.56
CA GLN A 21 -13.21 -14.17 16.87
C GLN A 21 -11.97 -14.89 16.31
N GLY A 22 -10.78 -14.29 16.46
CA GLY A 22 -9.51 -14.82 15.93
C GLY A 22 -8.92 -13.94 14.84
N LEU A 23 -8.04 -14.55 14.03
CA LEU A 23 -7.37 -13.87 12.92
C LEU A 23 -8.32 -13.76 11.73
N VAL A 24 -8.64 -12.54 11.31
CA VAL A 24 -9.52 -12.30 10.16
C VAL A 24 -8.77 -11.51 9.09
N PRO A 25 -9.13 -11.66 7.80
CA PRO A 25 -8.60 -10.83 6.74
C PRO A 25 -8.82 -9.34 7.03
N ASP A 26 -7.78 -8.55 6.84
CA ASP A 26 -7.86 -7.10 6.81
C ASP A 26 -8.12 -6.69 5.34
N LEU A 27 -9.37 -6.32 5.05
CA LEU A 27 -9.80 -6.02 3.68
C LEU A 27 -9.09 -4.79 3.15
N TYR A 28 -8.81 -3.81 4.01
CA TYR A 28 -8.01 -2.65 3.65
C TYR A 28 -6.59 -3.04 3.25
N GLN A 29 -5.88 -3.80 4.09
CA GLN A 29 -4.52 -4.23 3.77
C GLN A 29 -4.51 -5.08 2.49
N SER A 30 -5.53 -5.91 2.28
CA SER A 30 -5.69 -6.69 1.04
C SER A 30 -5.81 -5.79 -0.19
N LYS A 31 -6.60 -4.70 -0.12
CA LYS A 31 -6.70 -3.71 -1.21
C LYS A 31 -5.40 -2.96 -1.45
N VAL A 32 -4.66 -2.62 -0.39
CA VAL A 32 -3.33 -1.99 -0.49
C VAL A 32 -2.34 -2.92 -1.19
N VAL A 33 -2.35 -4.21 -0.85
CA VAL A 33 -1.52 -5.23 -1.52
C VAL A 33 -1.87 -5.31 -3.00
N THR A 34 -3.16 -5.37 -3.36
CA THR A 34 -3.61 -5.37 -4.75
C THR A 34 -3.13 -4.12 -5.50
N LEU A 35 -3.22 -2.94 -4.88
CA LEU A 35 -2.70 -1.69 -5.45
C LEU A 35 -1.20 -1.77 -5.73
N ILE A 36 -0.40 -2.25 -4.76
CA ILE A 36 1.06 -2.42 -4.91
C ILE A 36 1.37 -3.33 -6.09
N PHE A 37 0.73 -4.50 -6.18
CA PHE A 37 0.95 -5.43 -7.27
C PHE A 37 0.49 -4.88 -8.62
N SER A 38 -0.60 -4.11 -8.66
CA SER A 38 -1.04 -3.47 -9.89
C SER A 38 -0.06 -2.40 -10.38
N LEU A 39 0.54 -1.62 -9.47
CA LEU A 39 1.57 -0.63 -9.82
C LEU A 39 2.86 -1.32 -10.29
N ALA A 40 3.29 -2.37 -9.59
CA ALA A 40 4.44 -3.18 -9.98
C ALA A 40 4.23 -3.85 -11.35
N GLY A 41 3.02 -4.35 -11.61
CA GLY A 41 2.63 -4.92 -12.90
C GLY A 41 2.66 -3.91 -14.06
N ALA A 42 2.50 -2.62 -13.77
CA ALA A 42 2.69 -1.54 -14.74
C ALA A 42 4.18 -1.14 -14.93
N GLY A 43 5.11 -1.73 -14.17
CA GLY A 43 6.54 -1.39 -14.24
C GLY A 43 6.95 -0.21 -13.36
N VAL A 44 6.13 0.14 -12.35
CA VAL A 44 6.52 1.07 -11.28
C VAL A 44 7.46 0.34 -10.31
N THR A 45 8.60 0.96 -10.00
CA THR A 45 9.62 0.39 -9.13
C THR A 45 9.20 0.40 -7.65
N SER A 46 9.87 -0.41 -6.82
CA SER A 46 9.62 -0.45 -5.38
C SER A 46 9.78 0.92 -4.71
N ASP A 47 10.76 1.71 -5.14
CA ASP A 47 11.07 3.02 -4.56
C ASP A 47 9.99 4.05 -4.93
N GLU A 48 9.53 4.03 -6.18
CA GLU A 48 8.39 4.84 -6.64
C GLU A 48 7.11 4.45 -5.91
N ILE A 49 6.83 3.16 -5.75
CA ILE A 49 5.67 2.67 -4.98
C ILE A 49 5.75 3.16 -3.53
N TYR A 50 6.91 3.02 -2.88
CA TYR A 50 7.11 3.48 -1.51
C TYR A 50 6.84 5.00 -1.38
N TYR A 51 7.35 5.78 -2.34
CA TYR A 51 7.08 7.22 -2.41
C TYR A 51 5.58 7.52 -2.57
N LEU A 52 4.90 6.84 -3.49
CA LEU A 52 3.47 7.02 -3.75
C LEU A 52 2.62 6.70 -2.52
N LEU A 53 2.83 5.55 -1.88
CA LEU A 53 2.11 5.15 -0.68
C LEU A 53 2.24 6.20 0.45
N ARG A 54 3.42 6.80 0.59
CA ARG A 54 3.67 7.87 1.56
C ARG A 54 3.00 9.18 1.16
N LYS A 55 3.11 9.60 -0.10
CA LYS A 55 2.51 10.83 -0.64
C LYS A 55 1.00 10.86 -0.47
N TYR A 56 0.34 9.75 -0.81
CA TYR A 56 -1.10 9.59 -0.68
C TYR A 56 -1.54 9.18 0.74
N LYS A 57 -0.60 9.09 1.69
CA LYS A 57 -0.84 8.73 3.09
C LYS A 57 -1.63 7.41 3.23
N VAL A 58 -1.37 6.44 2.35
CA VAL A 58 -2.12 5.18 2.29
C VAL A 58 -2.11 4.48 3.66
N SER A 59 -0.97 4.41 4.34
CA SER A 59 -0.88 3.82 5.68
C SER A 59 -1.74 4.48 6.77
N LYS A 60 -2.28 5.68 6.53
CA LYS A 60 -3.16 6.42 7.45
C LYS A 60 -4.62 6.40 7.02
N LEU A 61 -4.95 5.76 5.90
CA LEU A 61 -6.32 5.63 5.45
C LEU A 61 -6.96 4.41 6.12
N THR A 62 -8.25 4.52 6.45
CA THR A 62 -9.04 3.47 7.09
C THR A 62 -10.10 2.94 6.13
N GLU A 63 -10.66 1.75 6.39
CA GLU A 63 -11.80 1.18 5.64
C GLU A 63 -13.00 2.13 5.58
N GLU A 64 -13.15 3.00 6.58
CA GLU A 64 -14.27 3.95 6.72
C GLU A 64 -14.23 5.09 5.71
N ARG A 65 -13.06 5.40 5.14
CA ARG A 65 -12.99 6.22 3.94
C ARG A 65 -13.27 5.29 2.77
N GLU A 66 -14.44 5.40 2.15
CA GLU A 66 -14.70 4.81 0.83
C GLU A 66 -13.67 5.35 -0.17
N LEU A 67 -12.50 4.74 -0.20
CA LEU A 67 -11.45 5.01 -1.16
C LEU A 67 -11.72 4.15 -2.38
N ASP A 68 -11.87 4.84 -3.50
CA ASP A 68 -11.77 4.21 -4.79
C ASP A 68 -10.28 3.92 -5.07
N PHE A 69 -9.87 2.68 -4.80
CA PHE A 69 -8.52 2.19 -5.08
C PHE A 69 -8.20 2.19 -6.58
N GLU A 70 -9.21 2.12 -7.46
CA GLU A 70 -9.00 2.25 -8.91
C GLU A 70 -8.67 3.68 -9.28
N GLN A 71 -9.37 4.66 -8.70
CA GLN A 71 -9.02 6.07 -8.85
C GLN A 71 -7.62 6.35 -8.32
N LEU A 72 -7.31 5.88 -7.09
CA LEU A 72 -6.00 6.07 -6.48
C LEU A 72 -4.88 5.48 -7.34
N ARG A 73 -5.11 4.29 -7.93
CA ARG A 73 -4.18 3.67 -8.87
C ARG A 73 -3.90 4.56 -10.08
N ARG A 74 -4.94 5.11 -10.71
CA ARG A 74 -4.79 5.98 -11.89
C ARG A 74 -3.97 7.23 -11.55
N GLU A 75 -4.32 7.91 -10.46
CA GLU A 75 -3.61 9.11 -10.02
C GLU A 75 -2.12 8.83 -9.73
N MET A 76 -1.82 7.68 -9.12
CA MET A 76 -0.44 7.26 -8.87
C MET A 76 0.34 6.98 -10.16
N LEU A 77 -0.27 6.31 -11.13
CA LEU A 77 0.35 6.03 -12.42
C LEU A 77 0.59 7.31 -13.22
N GLU A 78 -0.38 8.22 -13.26
CA GLU A 78 -0.25 9.52 -13.93
C GLU A 78 0.90 10.34 -13.34
N LEU A 79 1.03 10.36 -12.02
CA LEU A 79 2.10 11.07 -11.34
C LEU A 79 3.49 10.51 -11.69
N ILE A 80 3.66 9.18 -11.68
CA ILE A 80 4.94 8.57 -12.04
C ILE A 80 5.22 8.75 -13.54
N GLN A 81 4.21 8.62 -14.39
CA GLN A 81 4.34 8.87 -15.82
C GLN A 81 4.85 10.29 -16.09
N ALA A 82 4.24 11.31 -15.46
CA ALA A 82 4.67 12.69 -15.58
C ALA A 82 6.13 12.88 -15.11
N TRP A 83 6.47 12.31 -13.94
CA TRP A 83 7.82 12.43 -13.40
C TRP A 83 8.89 11.76 -14.28
N ARG A 84 8.58 10.61 -14.88
CA ARG A 84 9.49 9.91 -15.80
C ARG A 84 9.70 10.69 -17.09
N ILE A 85 8.65 11.29 -17.64
CA ILE A 85 8.75 12.18 -18.81
C ILE A 85 9.66 13.37 -18.50
N GLU A 86 9.46 14.03 -17.35
CA GLU A 86 10.27 15.19 -16.92
C GLU A 86 11.74 14.84 -16.69
N SER A 87 12.02 13.63 -16.17
CA SER A 87 13.38 13.17 -15.87
C SER A 87 14.08 12.47 -17.05
N GLY A 88 13.41 12.28 -18.18
CA GLY A 88 13.92 11.54 -19.33
C GLY A 88 14.06 10.03 -19.08
N ALA A 89 13.39 9.51 -18.06
CA ALA A 89 13.35 8.09 -17.74
C ALA A 89 12.37 7.33 -18.65
N ARG A 90 12.48 6.00 -18.69
CA ARG A 90 11.59 5.15 -19.50
C ARG A 90 10.14 5.27 -19.00
N PRO A 91 9.17 5.65 -19.85
CA PRO A 91 7.77 5.75 -19.46
C PRO A 91 7.19 4.40 -19.03
N ILE A 92 6.09 4.45 -18.30
CA ILE A 92 5.29 3.28 -17.92
C ILE A 92 4.64 2.72 -19.20
N GLU A 93 4.72 1.42 -19.41
CA GLU A 93 3.96 0.75 -20.47
C GLU A 93 2.51 0.58 -20.01
N MET A 94 1.64 1.52 -20.42
CA MET A 94 0.21 1.44 -20.15
C MET A 94 -0.44 0.57 -21.23
N ASN A 95 -0.76 -0.67 -20.88
CA ASN A 95 -1.65 -1.55 -21.67
C ASN A 95 -3.11 -1.32 -21.31
#